data_AF-A0A085MSY4-F1
#
_entry.id   AF-A0A085MSY4-F1
#
_cell.length_a   1.000
_cell.length_b   1.000
_cell.length_c   1.000
_cell.angle_alpha   90.00
_cell.angle_beta   90.00
_cell.angle_gamma   90.00
#
_symmetry.space_group_name_H-M   'P 1'
#
loop_
_entity.id
_entity.type
_entity.pdbx_description
1 polymer ?
#
loop_
_entity_poly.entity_id
_entity_poly.type
_entity_poly.pdbx_seq_one_letter_code
_entity_poly.pdbx_strand_id
1 'polypeptide(L)'
;MGVAPIVDKVREKRLTWFGHVLRREDNHPPKRLLLHTEIEGKRPRGRPKLRCMDKVHTDLTQLCLTPDQAHDRCTWKNITRAEDPA
;
A
#
# COMPACT_ATOMS: atom_id res chain seq x y z
N MET A 1 5.67 7.44 -26.16
CA MET A 1 4.30 7.10 -25.73
C MET A 1 4.24 5.65 -25.24
N GLY A 2 5.02 5.32 -24.22
CA GLY A 2 4.94 4.02 -23.57
C GLY A 2 3.95 4.09 -22.40
N VAL A 3 3.14 3.05 -22.21
CA VAL A 3 2.30 2.93 -21.01
C VAL A 3 3.14 2.33 -19.90
N ALA A 4 3.06 2.89 -18.68
CA ALA A 4 3.73 2.32 -17.52
C ALA A 4 3.32 0.84 -17.33
N PRO A 5 4.26 -0.05 -16.92
CA PRO A 5 3.95 -1.44 -16.68
C PRO A 5 2.76 -1.61 -15.74
N ILE A 6 1.85 -2.55 -16.05
CA ILE A 6 0.63 -2.76 -15.26
C ILE A 6 0.92 -3.02 -13.77
N VAL A 7 2.04 -3.68 -13.48
CA VAL A 7 2.49 -3.97 -12.11
C VAL A 7 2.75 -2.68 -11.33
N ASP A 8 3.31 -1.66 -11.97
CA ASP A 8 3.63 -0.38 -11.33
C ASP A 8 2.37 0.45 -11.09
N LYS A 9 1.39 0.40 -12.01
CA LYS A 9 0.08 1.00 -11.76
C LYS A 9 -0.70 0.32 -10.64
N VAL A 10 -0.62 -1.01 -10.54
CA VAL A 10 -1.21 -1.75 -9.41
C VAL A 10 -0.52 -1.41 -8.09
N ARG A 11 0.80 -1.17 -8.11
CA ARG A 11 1.57 -0.68 -6.95
C ARG A 11 1.15 0.72 -6.53
N GLU A 12 1.07 1.65 -7.49
CA GLU A 12 0.62 3.03 -7.27
C GLU A 12 -0.76 3.05 -6.57
N LYS A 13 -1.73 2.28 -7.07
CA LYS A 13 -3.07 2.21 -6.45
C LYS A 13 -3.05 1.63 -5.04
N ARG A 14 -2.26 0.58 -4.80
CA ARG A 14 -2.09 -0.01 -3.45
C ARG A 14 -1.51 1.01 -2.47
N LEU A 15 -0.43 1.70 -2.84
CA LEU A 15 0.20 2.70 -1.98
C LEU A 15 -0.66 3.95 -1.79
N THR A 16 -1.42 4.36 -2.82
CA THR A 16 -2.40 5.45 -2.71
C THR A 16 -3.48 5.12 -1.67
N TRP A 17 -4.04 3.91 -1.73
CA TRP A 17 -5.01 3.43 -0.75
C TRP A 17 -4.40 3.34 0.66
N PHE A 18 -3.19 2.79 0.78
CA PHE A 18 -2.49 2.68 2.06
C PHE A 18 -2.30 4.04 2.73
N GLY A 19 -1.75 5.02 2.00
CA GLY A 19 -1.58 6.37 2.53
C GLY A 19 -2.91 7.05 2.84
N HIS A 20 -3.98 6.77 2.06
CA HIS A 20 -5.32 7.25 2.40
C HIS A 20 -5.82 6.69 3.74
N VAL A 21 -5.64 5.40 3.98
CA VAL A 21 -6.02 4.75 5.25
C VAL A 21 -5.18 5.26 6.41
N LEU A 22 -3.87 5.41 6.24
CA LEU A 22 -2.97 5.85 7.31
C LEU A 22 -3.26 7.28 7.79
N ARG A 23 -3.70 8.16 6.88
CA ARG A 23 -4.10 9.54 7.20
C ARG A 23 -5.48 9.66 7.85
N ARG A 24 -6.25 8.58 7.99
CA ARG A 24 -7.50 8.60 8.74
C ARG A 24 -7.22 8.67 10.24
N GLU A 25 -8.24 9.00 11.01
CA GLU A 25 -8.23 8.91 12.47
C GLU A 25 -7.98 7.46 12.92
N ASP A 26 -7.28 7.28 14.04
CA ASP A 26 -6.87 5.96 14.53
C ASP A 26 -8.05 5.02 14.80
N ASN A 27 -9.18 5.57 15.24
CA ASN A 27 -10.40 4.79 15.48
C ASN A 27 -11.21 4.50 14.20
N HIS A 28 -10.79 5.01 13.04
CA HIS A 28 -11.45 4.75 11.77
C HIS A 28 -11.34 3.26 11.41
N PRO A 29 -12.44 2.54 11.09
CA PRO A 29 -12.42 1.07 11.03
C PRO A 29 -11.35 0.46 10.09
N PRO A 30 -11.12 1.00 8.88
CA PRO A 30 -9.99 0.63 8.03
C PRO A 30 -8.60 0.80 8.66
N LYS A 31 -8.35 1.89 9.40
CA LYS A 31 -7.04 2.16 10.03
C LYS A 31 -6.85 1.26 11.25
N ARG A 32 -7.91 1.08 12.04
CA ARG A 32 -7.92 0.15 13.17
C ARG A 32 -7.66 -1.29 12.71
N LEU A 33 -8.32 -1.74 11.65
CA LEU A 33 -8.04 -3.05 11.05
C LEU A 33 -6.59 -3.12 10.54
N LEU A 34 -6.09 -2.08 9.89
CA LEU A 34 -4.73 -2.09 9.37
C LEU A 34 -3.66 -2.16 10.48
N LEU A 35 -3.85 -1.44 11.59
CA LEU A 35 -2.88 -1.36 12.70
C LEU A 35 -2.97 -2.53 13.69
N HIS A 36 -4.18 -3.04 13.95
CA HIS A 36 -4.41 -4.01 15.04
C HIS A 36 -4.68 -5.43 14.56
N THR A 37 -4.75 -5.68 13.24
CA THR A 37 -5.06 -7.02 12.74
C THR A 37 -3.81 -7.83 12.45
N GLU A 38 -3.13 -8.25 13.51
CA GLU A 38 -2.46 -9.54 13.46
C GLU A 38 -3.54 -10.61 13.37
N ILE A 39 -3.96 -10.98 12.14
CA ILE A 39 -4.92 -12.08 11.96
C ILE A 39 -4.25 -13.36 12.46
N GLU A 40 -4.40 -13.69 13.73
CA GLU A 40 -4.05 -15.00 14.26
C GLU A 40 -5.06 -16.02 13.71
N GLY A 41 -4.55 -17.11 13.11
CA GLY A 41 -5.40 -18.17 12.57
C GLY A 41 -4.77 -18.95 11.41
N LYS A 42 -5.03 -20.26 11.39
CA LYS A 42 -4.63 -21.16 10.30
C LYS A 42 -5.62 -21.01 9.14
N ARG A 43 -5.18 -20.44 8.02
CA ARG A 43 -6.06 -20.23 6.84
C ARG A 43 -6.40 -21.55 6.14
N PRO A 44 -7.61 -21.66 5.56
CA PRO A 44 -7.99 -22.81 4.73
C PRO A 44 -7.14 -22.88 3.44
N ARG A 45 -6.96 -24.09 2.92
CA ARG A 45 -6.22 -24.35 1.67
C ARG A 45 -6.93 -23.66 0.49
N GLY A 46 -6.18 -22.98 -0.38
CA GLY A 46 -6.68 -22.42 -1.65
C GLY A 46 -6.65 -20.89 -1.79
N ARG A 47 -6.63 -20.12 -0.69
CA ARG A 47 -6.51 -18.65 -0.76
C ARG A 47 -5.04 -18.23 -0.93
N PRO A 48 -4.72 -17.19 -1.73
CA PRO A 48 -3.37 -16.65 -1.80
C PRO A 48 -2.80 -16.36 -0.40
N LYS A 49 -1.56 -16.80 -0.15
CA LYS A 49 -0.89 -16.67 1.14
C LYS A 49 -0.63 -15.21 1.54
N LEU A 50 -0.52 -14.30 0.57
CA LEU A 50 -0.16 -12.89 0.77
C LEU A 50 -1.36 -12.07 1.21
N ARG A 51 -1.22 -11.40 2.36
CA ARG A 51 -2.13 -10.34 2.83
C ARG A 51 -1.93 -9.10 1.96
N CYS A 52 -2.97 -8.28 1.85
CA CYS A 52 -2.85 -6.94 1.24
C CYS A 52 -1.70 -6.15 1.89
N MET A 53 -1.55 -6.28 3.21
CA MET A 53 -0.44 -5.68 3.96
C MET A 53 0.93 -6.24 3.58
N ASP A 54 1.10 -7.55 3.40
CA ASP A 54 2.38 -8.14 2.97
C ASP A 54 2.84 -7.55 1.63
N LYS A 55 1.87 -7.33 0.73
CA LYS A 55 2.10 -6.66 -0.55
C LYS A 55 2.46 -5.19 -0.39
N VAL A 56 1.76 -4.45 0.48
CA VAL A 56 2.12 -3.06 0.81
C VAL A 56 3.52 -2.97 1.40
N HIS A 57 3.87 -3.82 2.37
CA HIS A 57 5.22 -3.87 2.94
C HIS A 57 6.28 -4.14 1.87
N THR A 58 6.02 -5.10 0.99
CA THR A 58 6.91 -5.39 -0.15
C THR A 58 7.08 -4.15 -1.04
N ASP A 59 5.98 -3.48 -1.39
CA ASP A 59 6.00 -2.29 -2.24
C ASP A 59 6.77 -1.12 -1.56
N LEU A 60 6.60 -0.93 -0.25
CA LEU A 60 7.34 0.05 0.55
C LEU A 60 8.83 -0.24 0.57
N THR A 61 9.23 -1.50 0.80
CA THR A 61 10.63 -1.92 0.78
C THR A 61 11.24 -1.74 -0.61
N GLN A 62 10.51 -2.06 -1.68
CA GLN A 62 10.98 -1.87 -3.06
C GLN A 62 11.24 -0.40 -3.42
N LEU A 63 10.49 0.53 -2.82
CA LEU A 63 10.63 1.96 -3.05
C LEU A 63 11.45 2.67 -1.95
N CYS A 64 12.01 1.91 -1.00
CA CYS A 64 12.72 2.44 0.18
C CYS A 64 11.90 3.49 0.96
N LEU A 65 10.58 3.29 1.06
CA LEU A 65 9.66 4.22 1.72
C LEU A 65 9.38 3.80 3.16
N THR A 66 9.24 4.79 4.04
CA THR A 66 8.70 4.59 5.38
C THR A 66 7.20 4.90 5.40
N PRO A 67 6.39 4.19 6.22
CA PRO A 67 4.96 4.48 6.35
C PRO A 67 4.68 5.93 6.77
N ASP A 68 5.57 6.53 7.56
CA ASP A 68 5.42 7.89 8.07
C ASP A 68 5.36 8.94 6.95
N GLN A 69 6.10 8.72 5.85
CA GLN A 69 6.06 9.59 4.65
C GLN A 69 4.67 9.70 4.03
N ALA A 70 3.74 8.80 4.35
CA ALA A 70 2.36 8.91 3.88
C ALA A 70 1.56 10.04 4.55
N HIS A 71 2.05 10.64 5.63
CA HIS A 71 1.39 11.78 6.27
C HIS A 71 1.46 13.03 5.39
N ASP A 72 2.59 13.26 4.71
CA ASP A 72 2.70 14.27 3.67
C ASP A 72 2.05 13.78 2.38
N ARG A 73 0.88 14.34 2.05
CA ARG A 73 0.11 13.97 0.87
C ARG A 73 0.82 14.30 -0.45
N CYS A 74 1.55 15.41 -0.51
CA CYS A 74 2.23 15.86 -1.72
C CYS A 74 3.43 14.97 -2.01
N THR A 75 4.28 14.76 -1.00
CA THR A 75 5.43 13.87 -1.08
C THR A 75 4.98 12.45 -1.42
N TRP A 76 3.96 11.94 -0.74
CA TRP A 76 3.40 10.60 -1.01
C TRP A 76 2.88 10.43 -2.43
N LYS A 77 2.17 11.44 -2.96
CA LYS A 77 1.64 11.38 -4.33
C LYS A 77 2.78 11.31 -5.36
N ASN A 78 3.84 12.10 -5.16
CA ASN A 78 4.93 12.18 -6.12
C ASN A 78 5.77 10.90 -6.13
N ILE A 79 6.07 10.33 -4.97
CA ILE A 79 6.91 9.12 -4.87
C ILE A 79 6.19 7.82 -5.26
N THR A 80 4.86 7.77 -5.14
CA THR A 80 4.08 6.55 -5.43
C THR A 80 3.55 6.50 -6.86
N ARG A 81 3.60 7.61 -7.59
CA ARG A 81 3.12 7.72 -8.97
C ARG A 81 4.03 6.90 -9.90
N ALA A 82 3.44 5.97 -10.65
CA ALA A 82 4.15 5.35 -11.77
C ALA A 82 4.07 6.33 -12.96
N GLU A 83 5.19 6.90 -13.39
CA GLU A 83 5.20 7.75 -14.58
C GLU A 83 5.16 6.89 -15.85
N ASP A 84 4.39 7.34 -16.84
CA ASP A 84 4.41 6.76 -18.17
C ASP A 84 5.72 7.20 -18.85
N PRO A 85 6.55 6.27 -19.36
CA PRO A 85 7.77 6.66 -20.06
C PRO A 85 7.43 7.50 -21.29
N ALA A 86 8.03 8.71 -21.35
CA ALA A 86 7.86 9.68 -22.44
C ALA A 86 8.08 9.06 -23.83
#